data_AF-A0A2Z6RC29-F1
#
_entry.id   AF-A0A2Z6RC29-F1
#
_cell.length_a   1.000
_cell.length_b   1.000
_cell.length_c   1.000
_cell.angle_alpha   90.00
_cell.angle_beta   90.00
_cell.angle_gamma   90.00
#
_symmetry.space_group_name_H-M   'P 1'
#
loop_
_entity.id
_entity.type
_entity.pdbx_description
1 polymer ?
#
loop_
_entity_poly.entity_id
_entity_poly.type
_entity_poly.pdbx_seq_one_letter_code
_entity_poly.pdbx_strand_id
1 'polypeptide(L)'
;IKKYSPRNDQFHVLYGISRNPDTNNHILVQNNSINLANCISGNEKIDDFIQERQLKINDHKDVVFEWIPYNQFNEIKEAGKNGTITVYSAKWKDGPLYKKNQWINYSRDSDKDVTLKLMHNSHNSVEYVIDEIKKYSPRNDQFLVLYGISRNPDTNGYILVFNWSSGNEKIDDLIQERRLKVNIYKDVAFEWIPYNQFNEIKVTGKNDTITVYSAIWGDGPLIYDWKDEVYTRDSNKDVSLKLMHNSQNSIELVINEVEKYSPRNDQLLVLYGISRNPDTNDYILVFNWTSGNEEIDDFIRERRLKVNDHKDVVFEWIPYNQFNEIKETGKNGIITVYSAIWKDSPLSHFWEDEEYTRDSNKEVALKVLNNSQNSIEFVINEVKKYSPRNDQFLVLYGISRNPDTNDYILVFNWTSGNEEIDDFIQKRRLKVNDHKDVVFEWIPYIQFNKIKETGKNDNIAAVYSAIWNNGPLTYNQENNEYTRDSNKEVALKLLYDSQNSIEFVINE
;
A
#
# COMPACT_ATOMS: atom_id res chain seq x y z
N ILE A 1 21.50 -9.88 -46.75
CA ILE A 1 22.70 -10.74 -46.56
C ILE A 1 23.82 -10.01 -45.81
N LYS A 2 24.37 -8.88 -46.30
CA LYS A 2 25.47 -8.15 -45.62
C LYS A 2 25.15 -7.67 -44.18
N LYS A 3 23.86 -7.55 -43.82
CA LYS A 3 23.37 -7.20 -42.48
C LYS A 3 23.37 -8.39 -41.49
N TYR A 4 23.51 -9.64 -41.95
CA TYR A 4 23.44 -10.83 -41.11
C TYR A 4 24.84 -11.26 -40.64
N SER A 5 24.95 -11.59 -39.35
CA SER A 5 26.19 -12.09 -38.76
C SER A 5 26.44 -13.55 -39.11
N PRO A 6 27.71 -13.98 -39.26
CA PRO A 6 28.06 -15.38 -39.49
C PRO A 6 28.07 -16.24 -38.21
N ARG A 7 27.77 -15.67 -37.03
CA ARG A 7 27.82 -16.40 -35.76
C ARG A 7 26.51 -17.18 -35.52
N ASN A 8 26.64 -18.43 -35.08
CA ASN A 8 25.53 -19.37 -34.90
C ASN A 8 24.74 -19.17 -33.58
N ASP A 9 25.20 -18.29 -32.70
CA ASP A 9 24.59 -17.95 -31.41
C ASP A 9 23.67 -16.72 -31.46
N GLN A 10 23.52 -16.10 -32.63
CA GLN A 10 22.71 -14.90 -32.81
C GLN A 10 21.24 -15.20 -33.08
N PHE A 11 20.41 -14.19 -32.82
CA PHE A 11 18.97 -14.22 -33.01
C PHE A 11 18.58 -14.60 -34.47
N HIS A 12 19.23 -14.00 -35.46
CA HIS A 12 19.08 -14.34 -36.89
C HIS A 12 20.33 -15.03 -37.43
N VAL A 13 20.21 -16.29 -37.86
CA VAL A 13 21.30 -17.06 -38.49
C VAL A 13 20.88 -17.41 -39.92
N LEU A 14 21.63 -16.92 -40.90
CA LEU A 14 21.42 -17.23 -42.31
C LEU A 14 22.26 -18.45 -42.71
N TYR A 15 21.59 -19.53 -43.13
CA TYR A 15 22.22 -20.77 -43.57
C TYR A 15 22.54 -20.79 -45.08
N GLY A 16 21.82 -20.03 -45.90
CA GLY A 16 22.09 -19.99 -47.34
C GLY A 16 21.06 -19.26 -48.18
N ILE A 17 21.16 -19.42 -49.50
CA ILE A 17 20.24 -18.88 -50.50
C ILE A 17 19.81 -20.03 -51.41
N SER A 18 18.51 -20.19 -51.62
CA SER A 18 17.89 -21.08 -52.59
C SER A 18 17.19 -20.25 -53.68
N ARG A 19 16.66 -20.91 -54.72
CA ARG A 19 15.93 -20.26 -55.81
C ARG A 19 14.66 -21.03 -56.09
N ASN A 20 13.53 -20.33 -56.12
CA ASN A 20 12.26 -20.91 -56.52
C ASN A 20 12.32 -21.23 -58.03
N PRO A 21 12.12 -22.49 -58.44
CA PRO A 21 12.26 -22.90 -59.83
C PRO A 21 11.14 -22.36 -60.74
N ASP A 22 9.96 -22.08 -60.19
CA ASP A 22 8.79 -21.65 -60.96
C ASP A 22 8.74 -20.13 -61.15
N THR A 23 9.16 -19.37 -60.13
CA THR A 23 9.10 -17.89 -60.15
C THR A 23 10.44 -17.22 -60.37
N ASN A 24 11.55 -17.98 -60.36
CA ASN A 24 12.93 -17.49 -60.37
C ASN A 24 13.33 -16.57 -59.19
N ASN A 25 12.45 -16.42 -58.21
CA ASN A 25 12.71 -15.62 -57.01
C ASN A 25 13.75 -16.29 -56.11
N HIS A 26 14.62 -15.49 -55.51
CA HIS A 26 15.64 -15.99 -54.58
C HIS A 26 15.02 -16.13 -53.18
N ILE A 27 15.37 -17.22 -52.49
CA ILE A 27 14.86 -17.59 -51.17
C ILE A 27 16.03 -17.55 -50.19
N LEU A 28 15.91 -16.84 -49.08
CA LEU A 28 16.90 -16.91 -47.99
C LEU A 28 16.55 -18.06 -47.06
N VAL A 29 17.53 -18.91 -46.74
CA VAL A 29 17.40 -20.04 -45.81
C VAL A 29 18.00 -19.62 -44.47
N GLN A 30 17.20 -19.57 -43.41
CA GLN A 30 17.62 -19.08 -42.09
C GLN A 30 17.10 -19.99 -40.96
N ASN A 31 17.59 -19.79 -39.73
CA ASN A 31 17.12 -20.50 -38.54
C ASN A 31 15.62 -20.26 -38.28
N ASN A 32 14.92 -21.29 -37.83
CA ASN A 32 13.48 -21.26 -37.56
C ASN A 32 13.13 -20.61 -36.20
N SER A 33 13.97 -19.70 -35.72
CA SER A 33 13.82 -19.09 -34.39
C SER A 33 12.60 -18.16 -34.31
N ILE A 34 12.04 -17.74 -35.46
CA ILE A 34 10.91 -16.83 -35.57
C ILE A 34 10.07 -17.21 -36.79
N ASN A 35 8.75 -17.14 -36.65
CA ASN A 35 7.84 -17.13 -37.79
C ASN A 35 8.03 -15.80 -38.55
N LEU A 36 8.57 -15.82 -39.78
CA LEU A 36 8.86 -14.62 -40.59
C LEU A 36 7.69 -13.62 -40.68
N ALA A 37 6.44 -14.09 -40.50
CA ALA A 37 5.25 -13.26 -40.43
C ALA A 37 5.35 -12.12 -39.39
N ASN A 38 6.13 -12.30 -38.31
CA ASN A 38 6.28 -11.31 -37.23
C ASN A 38 7.36 -10.26 -37.50
N CYS A 39 7.93 -10.23 -38.71
CA CYS A 39 8.86 -9.18 -39.16
C CYS A 39 8.35 -8.41 -40.38
N ILE A 40 7.12 -8.70 -40.86
CA ILE A 40 6.57 -8.13 -42.10
C ILE A 40 5.33 -7.32 -41.75
N SER A 41 5.53 -6.03 -41.54
CA SER A 41 4.46 -5.05 -41.30
C SER A 41 3.78 -4.57 -42.59
N GLY A 42 4.38 -4.87 -43.75
CA GLY A 42 4.02 -4.27 -45.02
C GLY A 42 4.61 -2.87 -45.22
N ASN A 43 5.53 -2.45 -44.35
CA ASN A 43 6.28 -1.19 -44.45
C ASN A 43 7.79 -1.46 -44.28
N GLU A 44 8.55 -1.28 -45.36
CA GLU A 44 9.98 -1.60 -45.42
C GLU A 44 10.80 -0.89 -44.32
N LYS A 45 10.49 0.37 -44.01
CA LYS A 45 11.22 1.13 -42.96
C LYS A 45 11.01 0.53 -41.56
N ILE A 46 9.80 0.06 -41.26
CA ILE A 46 9.48 -0.59 -39.98
C ILE A 46 10.14 -1.97 -39.91
N ASP A 47 10.05 -2.71 -41.00
CA ASP A 47 10.62 -4.06 -41.09
C ASP A 47 12.15 -4.02 -40.92
N ASP A 48 12.82 -3.05 -41.56
CA ASP A 48 14.24 -2.77 -41.36
C ASP A 48 14.55 -2.38 -39.91
N PHE A 49 13.75 -1.51 -39.30
CA PHE A 49 13.96 -1.08 -37.91
C PHE A 49 13.79 -2.22 -36.90
N ILE A 50 12.79 -3.08 -37.07
CA ILE A 50 12.59 -4.28 -36.25
C ILE A 50 13.81 -5.19 -36.35
N GLN A 51 14.28 -5.46 -37.58
CA GLN A 51 15.48 -6.27 -37.81
C GLN A 51 16.71 -5.64 -37.15
N GLU A 52 16.90 -4.33 -37.25
CA GLU A 52 18.01 -3.64 -36.60
C GLU A 52 18.01 -3.78 -35.07
N ARG A 53 16.83 -3.74 -34.42
CA ARG A 53 16.74 -3.99 -32.97
C ARG A 53 17.03 -5.44 -32.63
N GLN A 54 16.46 -6.37 -33.39
CA GLN A 54 16.64 -7.81 -33.20
C GLN A 54 18.10 -8.26 -33.37
N LEU A 55 18.85 -7.64 -34.29
CA LEU A 55 20.28 -7.91 -34.47
C LEU A 55 21.17 -7.40 -33.31
N LYS A 56 20.65 -6.52 -32.45
CA LYS A 56 21.36 -5.99 -31.27
C LYS A 56 21.16 -6.83 -30.01
N ILE A 57 20.30 -7.86 -30.06
CA ILE A 57 20.04 -8.81 -28.96
C ILE A 57 21.31 -9.62 -28.73
N ASN A 58 21.90 -9.50 -27.54
CA ASN A 58 23.14 -10.17 -27.16
C ASN A 58 23.04 -10.90 -25.81
N ASP A 59 21.99 -10.67 -25.03
CA ASP A 59 21.72 -11.32 -23.75
C ASP A 59 20.37 -12.07 -23.79
N HIS A 60 20.26 -13.19 -23.08
CA HIS A 60 18.98 -13.89 -22.86
C HIS A 60 17.92 -13.02 -22.15
N LYS A 61 18.35 -11.97 -21.45
CA LYS A 61 17.45 -10.98 -20.86
C LYS A 61 16.95 -9.97 -21.89
N ASP A 62 17.60 -9.75 -23.03
CA ASP A 62 17.18 -8.72 -23.99
C ASP A 62 15.78 -8.96 -24.57
N VAL A 63 15.05 -7.87 -24.82
CA VAL A 63 13.67 -7.94 -25.32
C VAL A 63 13.67 -8.23 -26.81
N VAL A 64 12.89 -9.22 -27.22
CA VAL A 64 12.65 -9.49 -28.63
C VAL A 64 11.57 -8.53 -29.13
N PHE A 65 12.01 -7.44 -29.76
CA PHE A 65 11.09 -6.49 -30.38
C PHE A 65 10.54 -7.06 -31.70
N GLU A 66 9.21 -7.10 -31.87
CA GLU A 66 8.58 -7.70 -33.06
C GLU A 66 7.37 -6.94 -33.62
N TRP A 67 7.00 -7.26 -34.86
CA TRP A 67 5.70 -6.87 -35.40
C TRP A 67 4.63 -7.84 -34.91
N ILE A 68 3.55 -7.29 -34.34
CA ILE A 68 2.48 -8.08 -33.74
C ILE A 68 1.21 -7.87 -34.56
N PRO A 69 0.73 -8.89 -35.30
CA PRO A 69 -0.54 -8.81 -36.02
C PRO A 69 -1.69 -8.44 -35.10
N TYR A 70 -2.55 -7.49 -35.48
CA TYR A 70 -3.60 -6.97 -34.59
C TYR A 70 -4.59 -8.05 -34.10
N ASN A 71 -4.83 -9.09 -34.90
CA ASN A 71 -5.70 -10.22 -34.55
C ASN A 71 -5.14 -11.13 -33.42
N GLN A 72 -3.92 -10.86 -32.96
CA GLN A 72 -3.30 -11.50 -31.80
C GLN A 72 -3.81 -10.95 -30.47
N PHE A 73 -4.49 -9.80 -30.47
CA PHE A 73 -5.03 -9.18 -29.27
C PHE A 73 -6.49 -9.59 -29.04
N ASN A 74 -6.77 -10.04 -27.83
CA ASN A 74 -8.10 -10.36 -27.32
C ASN A 74 -8.45 -9.47 -26.12
N GLU A 75 -9.72 -9.48 -25.72
CA GLU A 75 -10.21 -8.79 -24.50
C GLU A 75 -9.80 -7.31 -24.44
N ILE A 76 -9.73 -6.65 -25.60
CA ILE A 76 -9.28 -5.25 -25.71
C ILE A 76 -10.28 -4.35 -24.99
N LYS A 77 -9.81 -3.63 -23.97
CA LYS A 77 -10.60 -2.67 -23.17
C LYS A 77 -9.86 -1.33 -23.12
N GLU A 78 -10.59 -0.24 -23.31
CA GLU A 78 -10.02 1.10 -23.14
C GLU A 78 -9.65 1.30 -21.65
N ALA A 79 -8.38 1.59 -21.39
CA ALA A 79 -7.85 1.86 -20.06
C ALA A 79 -7.79 3.35 -19.76
N GLY A 80 -7.71 4.19 -20.80
CA GLY A 80 -7.83 5.63 -20.67
C GLY A 80 -7.37 6.38 -21.91
N LYS A 81 -7.84 7.61 -22.03
CA LYS A 81 -7.47 8.54 -23.10
C LYS A 81 -6.75 9.76 -22.54
N ASN A 82 -5.76 10.26 -23.27
CA ASN A 82 -4.99 11.44 -22.92
C ASN A 82 -4.58 12.20 -24.19
N GLY A 83 -5.31 13.26 -24.53
CA GLY A 83 -5.06 14.04 -25.74
C GLY A 83 -5.14 13.19 -27.02
N THR A 84 -3.99 13.01 -27.68
CA THR A 84 -3.85 12.25 -28.94
C THR A 84 -3.49 10.79 -28.73
N ILE A 85 -3.39 10.31 -27.48
CA ILE A 85 -3.05 8.92 -27.15
C ILE A 85 -4.26 8.28 -26.47
N THR A 86 -4.59 7.06 -26.88
CA THR A 86 -5.51 6.19 -26.15
C THR A 86 -4.80 4.91 -25.78
N VAL A 87 -4.96 4.49 -24.54
CA VAL A 87 -4.37 3.27 -24.00
C VAL A 87 -5.46 2.22 -23.81
N TYR A 88 -5.15 1.01 -24.24
CA TYR A 88 -6.00 -0.15 -24.05
C TYR A 88 -5.25 -1.23 -23.27
N SER A 89 -5.95 -1.99 -22.43
CA SER A 89 -5.48 -3.29 -21.95
C SER A 89 -5.94 -4.38 -22.92
N ALA A 90 -5.12 -5.40 -23.12
CA ALA A 90 -5.45 -6.54 -23.98
C ALA A 90 -4.68 -7.79 -23.56
N LYS A 91 -5.16 -8.97 -23.96
CA LYS A 91 -4.40 -10.22 -23.91
C LYS A 91 -3.76 -10.50 -25.25
N TRP A 92 -2.45 -10.74 -25.27
CA TRP A 92 -1.71 -11.18 -26.44
C TRP A 92 -1.62 -12.71 -26.45
N LYS A 93 -2.34 -13.35 -27.38
CA LYS A 93 -2.44 -14.83 -27.52
C LYS A 93 -1.08 -15.51 -27.58
N ASP A 94 -0.28 -15.16 -28.59
CA ASP A 94 1.04 -15.76 -28.75
C ASP A 94 1.98 -15.30 -27.63
N GLY A 95 1.85 -14.05 -27.19
CA GLY A 95 2.70 -13.45 -26.17
C GLY A 95 4.14 -13.20 -26.62
N PRO A 96 4.97 -12.51 -25.81
CA PRO A 96 6.33 -12.15 -26.20
C PRO A 96 7.25 -13.37 -26.29
N LEU A 97 8.24 -13.26 -27.18
CA LEU A 97 9.36 -14.20 -27.21
C LEU A 97 10.35 -13.90 -26.07
N TYR A 98 10.77 -14.94 -25.37
CA TYR A 98 11.78 -14.84 -24.32
C TYR A 98 12.70 -16.06 -24.33
N LYS A 99 13.87 -15.92 -23.68
CA LYS A 99 14.87 -16.98 -23.54
C LYS A 99 15.09 -17.28 -22.05
N LYS A 100 14.80 -18.51 -21.62
CA LYS A 100 14.92 -18.90 -20.19
C LYS A 100 16.35 -18.76 -19.66
N ASN A 101 17.34 -19.11 -20.47
CA ASN A 101 18.77 -18.93 -20.18
C ASN A 101 19.54 -18.91 -21.50
N GLN A 102 20.86 -18.68 -21.45
CA GLN A 102 21.68 -18.58 -22.66
C GLN A 102 21.73 -19.86 -23.52
N TRP A 103 21.28 -21.01 -23.00
CA TRP A 103 21.43 -22.33 -23.60
C TRP A 103 20.14 -22.93 -24.19
N ILE A 104 18.98 -22.33 -23.91
CA ILE A 104 17.65 -22.82 -24.36
C ILE A 104 17.16 -21.98 -25.55
N ASN A 105 16.41 -22.60 -26.47
CA ASN A 105 15.75 -21.92 -27.59
C ASN A 105 14.69 -20.92 -27.10
N TYR A 106 14.31 -19.97 -27.97
CA TYR A 106 13.23 -19.03 -27.68
C TYR A 106 11.91 -19.75 -27.43
N SER A 107 11.17 -19.25 -26.42
CA SER A 107 9.83 -19.70 -26.05
C SER A 107 8.88 -18.50 -26.05
N ARG A 108 7.58 -18.76 -26.15
CA ARG A 108 6.51 -17.76 -26.10
C ARG A 108 5.90 -17.73 -24.70
N ASP A 109 5.65 -16.54 -24.17
CA ASP A 109 4.90 -16.32 -22.92
C ASP A 109 3.43 -16.08 -23.26
N SER A 110 2.71 -17.13 -23.66
CA SER A 110 1.36 -17.04 -24.23
C SER A 110 0.32 -16.47 -23.27
N ASP A 111 -0.74 -15.90 -23.84
CA ASP A 111 -1.84 -15.23 -23.14
C ASP A 111 -1.39 -14.10 -22.20
N LYS A 112 -0.33 -13.37 -22.61
CA LYS A 112 0.25 -12.28 -21.83
C LYS A 112 -0.66 -11.07 -21.78
N ASP A 113 -0.91 -10.53 -20.59
CA ASP A 113 -1.51 -9.21 -20.43
C ASP A 113 -0.54 -8.13 -20.92
N VAL A 114 -1.02 -7.28 -21.82
CA VAL A 114 -0.24 -6.20 -22.46
C VAL A 114 -1.03 -4.90 -22.47
N THR A 115 -0.28 -3.81 -22.58
CA THR A 115 -0.81 -2.46 -22.74
C THR A 115 -0.57 -1.97 -24.16
N LEU A 116 -1.63 -1.56 -24.85
CA LEU A 116 -1.61 -1.05 -26.22
C LEU A 116 -1.71 0.48 -26.20
N LYS A 117 -0.63 1.17 -26.57
CA LYS A 117 -0.60 2.64 -26.72
C LYS A 117 -0.91 3.01 -28.18
N LEU A 118 -2.16 3.42 -28.46
CA LEU A 118 -2.62 3.86 -29.77
C LEU A 118 -2.45 5.38 -29.91
N MET A 119 -1.83 5.81 -31.02
CA MET A 119 -1.59 7.23 -31.31
C MET A 119 -2.54 7.71 -32.43
N HIS A 120 -3.36 8.73 -32.15
CA HIS A 120 -4.51 9.14 -32.97
C HIS A 120 -4.24 10.20 -34.05
N ASN A 121 -3.00 10.60 -34.31
CA ASN A 121 -2.73 11.68 -35.26
C ASN A 121 -2.68 11.22 -36.72
N SER A 122 -3.36 11.98 -37.58
CA SER A 122 -3.34 11.91 -39.05
C SER A 122 -1.96 12.20 -39.69
N HIS A 123 -0.94 12.44 -38.87
CA HIS A 123 0.44 12.81 -39.24
C HIS A 123 1.50 11.86 -38.67
N ASN A 124 1.12 10.70 -38.12
CA ASN A 124 2.08 9.71 -37.62
C ASN A 124 2.86 9.08 -38.78
N SER A 125 3.87 9.79 -39.27
CA SER A 125 4.85 9.24 -40.19
C SER A 125 5.55 8.06 -39.52
N VAL A 126 6.01 7.11 -40.32
CA VAL A 126 6.83 5.99 -39.85
C VAL A 126 8.05 6.50 -39.07
N GLU A 127 8.61 7.64 -39.47
CA GLU A 127 9.75 8.27 -38.81
C GLU A 127 9.42 8.70 -37.38
N TYR A 128 8.27 9.34 -37.18
CA TYR A 128 7.84 9.74 -35.84
C TYR A 128 7.64 8.54 -34.91
N VAL A 129 7.03 7.45 -35.40
CA VAL A 129 6.86 6.21 -34.62
C VAL A 129 8.21 5.60 -34.26
N ILE A 130 9.15 5.55 -35.21
CA ILE A 130 10.51 5.05 -34.96
C ILE A 130 11.24 5.92 -33.92
N ASP A 131 11.14 7.24 -34.03
CA ASP A 131 11.81 8.15 -33.09
C ASP A 131 11.20 8.08 -31.68
N GLU A 132 9.88 7.88 -31.57
CA GLU A 132 9.21 7.57 -30.31
C GLU A 132 9.73 6.25 -29.71
N ILE A 133 9.88 5.20 -30.53
CA ILE A 133 10.39 3.89 -30.04
C ILE A 133 11.84 3.98 -29.56
N LYS A 134 12.67 4.81 -30.21
CA LYS A 134 14.08 4.98 -29.83
C LYS A 134 14.27 5.56 -28.43
N LYS A 135 13.25 6.19 -27.84
CA LYS A 135 13.26 6.64 -26.45
C LYS A 135 13.37 5.48 -25.46
N TYR A 136 12.90 4.28 -25.84
CA TYR A 136 12.84 3.12 -24.95
C TYR A 136 14.06 2.20 -25.11
N SER A 137 14.55 1.69 -23.99
CA SER A 137 15.69 0.76 -23.94
C SER A 137 15.40 -0.53 -24.75
N PRO A 138 16.41 -1.10 -25.44
CA PRO A 138 16.31 -2.44 -26.04
C PRO A 138 16.60 -3.57 -25.05
N ARG A 139 17.22 -3.26 -23.91
CA ARG A 139 17.41 -4.24 -22.83
C ARG A 139 16.11 -4.39 -22.09
N ASN A 140 15.86 -5.59 -21.55
CA ASN A 140 14.86 -5.76 -20.50
C ASN A 140 15.41 -5.13 -19.23
N ASP A 141 15.31 -3.80 -19.15
CA ASP A 141 15.12 -3.18 -17.86
C ASP A 141 13.86 -3.84 -17.32
N GLN A 142 13.95 -4.51 -16.17
CA GLN A 142 12.92 -5.45 -15.67
C GLN A 142 11.56 -4.77 -15.39
N PHE A 143 11.36 -3.53 -15.82
CA PHE A 143 10.25 -2.70 -15.49
C PHE A 143 9.43 -2.19 -16.68
N LEU A 144 9.94 -1.41 -17.64
CA LEU A 144 9.14 -0.96 -18.81
C LEU A 144 9.61 -1.62 -20.10
N VAL A 145 8.90 -2.68 -20.48
CA VAL A 145 9.25 -3.50 -21.63
C VAL A 145 8.38 -3.16 -22.82
N LEU A 146 9.01 -2.64 -23.88
CA LEU A 146 8.37 -2.44 -25.18
C LEU A 146 8.56 -3.70 -26.04
N TYR A 147 7.52 -4.49 -26.19
CA TYR A 147 7.54 -5.77 -26.92
C TYR A 147 7.50 -5.60 -28.43
N GLY A 148 6.83 -4.56 -28.95
CA GLY A 148 6.63 -4.50 -30.38
C GLY A 148 5.75 -3.37 -30.86
N ILE A 149 5.45 -3.45 -32.16
CA ILE A 149 4.55 -2.54 -32.87
C ILE A 149 3.42 -3.37 -33.48
N SER A 150 2.22 -2.82 -33.44
CA SER A 150 1.08 -3.29 -34.21
C SER A 150 0.47 -2.13 -34.98
N ARG A 151 -0.55 -2.44 -35.79
CA ARG A 151 -1.31 -1.44 -36.53
C ARG A 151 -2.78 -1.78 -36.48
N ASN A 152 -3.57 -0.81 -36.07
CA ASN A 152 -5.03 -0.93 -36.02
C ASN A 152 -5.57 -1.01 -37.45
N PRO A 153 -6.32 -2.06 -37.83
CA PRO A 153 -6.83 -2.23 -39.19
C PRO A 153 -7.91 -1.20 -39.55
N ASP A 154 -8.67 -0.70 -38.57
CA ASP A 154 -9.80 0.21 -38.79
C ASP A 154 -9.34 1.66 -38.89
N THR A 155 -8.42 2.07 -38.01
CA THR A 155 -7.94 3.47 -37.94
C THR A 155 -6.64 3.70 -38.69
N ASN A 156 -5.96 2.64 -39.14
CA ASN A 156 -4.60 2.66 -39.68
C ASN A 156 -3.53 3.22 -38.73
N GLY A 157 -3.88 3.52 -37.47
CA GLY A 157 -2.95 4.04 -36.46
C GLY A 157 -1.96 2.97 -35.98
N TYR A 158 -0.72 3.39 -35.74
CA TYR A 158 0.29 2.55 -35.10
C TYR A 158 0.00 2.39 -33.61
N ILE A 159 0.26 1.18 -33.12
CA ILE A 159 0.08 0.78 -31.73
C ILE A 159 1.45 0.33 -31.22
N LEU A 160 1.89 0.89 -30.11
CA LEU A 160 3.04 0.37 -29.37
C LEU A 160 2.55 -0.60 -28.30
N VAL A 161 3.25 -1.73 -28.15
CA VAL A 161 2.81 -2.84 -27.27
C VAL A 161 3.79 -2.97 -26.11
N PHE A 162 3.34 -2.59 -24.92
CA PHE A 162 4.13 -2.59 -23.69
C PHE A 162 3.66 -3.64 -22.69
N ASN A 163 4.49 -3.96 -21.70
CA ASN A 163 4.04 -4.67 -20.51
C ASN A 163 3.11 -3.80 -19.64
N TRP A 164 3.40 -2.51 -19.46
CA TRP A 164 2.51 -1.52 -18.83
C TRP A 164 2.72 -0.13 -19.44
N SER A 165 1.73 0.76 -19.31
CA SER A 165 1.87 2.21 -19.49
C SER A 165 0.72 2.90 -18.78
N SER A 166 0.97 4.07 -18.20
CA SER A 166 -0.08 4.92 -17.63
C SER A 166 -0.93 5.63 -18.69
N GLY A 167 -0.46 5.65 -19.94
CA GLY A 167 -0.98 6.52 -20.99
C GLY A 167 -0.60 7.99 -20.87
N ASN A 168 0.34 8.30 -19.97
CA ASN A 168 0.89 9.63 -19.81
C ASN A 168 2.42 9.57 -19.74
N GLU A 169 3.10 10.17 -20.72
CA GLU A 169 4.56 10.15 -20.83
C GLU A 169 5.24 10.70 -19.57
N LYS A 170 4.73 11.81 -18.99
CA LYS A 170 5.32 12.38 -17.77
C LYS A 170 5.21 11.44 -16.55
N ILE A 171 4.12 10.69 -16.45
CA ILE A 171 3.96 9.69 -15.37
C ILE A 171 4.85 8.48 -15.62
N ASP A 172 4.89 7.99 -16.86
CA ASP A 172 5.75 6.87 -17.25
C ASP A 172 7.24 7.20 -16.98
N ASP A 173 7.66 8.44 -17.25
CA ASP A 173 9.00 8.96 -16.95
C ASP A 173 9.26 9.07 -15.45
N LEU A 174 8.31 9.62 -14.68
CA LEU A 174 8.42 9.73 -13.21
C LEU A 174 8.64 8.35 -12.56
N ILE A 175 7.88 7.34 -12.99
CA ILE A 175 7.99 5.99 -12.42
C ILE A 175 9.36 5.38 -12.77
N GLN A 176 9.85 5.57 -13.99
CA GLN A 176 11.19 5.14 -14.39
C GLN A 176 12.28 5.83 -13.57
N GLU A 177 12.23 7.16 -13.42
CA GLU A 177 13.20 7.92 -12.64
C GLU A 177 13.24 7.49 -11.17
N ARG A 178 12.06 7.25 -10.58
CA ARG A 178 11.92 6.75 -9.21
C ARG A 178 12.61 5.41 -9.03
N ARG A 179 12.38 4.47 -9.95
CA ARG A 179 13.01 3.15 -9.88
C ARG A 179 14.53 3.16 -10.06
N LEU A 180 15.08 4.10 -10.83
CA LEU A 180 16.53 4.23 -10.95
C LEU A 180 17.20 4.72 -9.65
N LYS A 181 16.43 5.32 -8.73
CA LYS A 181 16.93 5.86 -7.45
C LYS A 181 16.87 4.85 -6.29
N VAL A 182 16.22 3.69 -6.46
CA VAL A 182 16.06 2.69 -5.41
C VAL A 182 17.14 1.61 -5.43
N ASN A 183 17.46 1.08 -4.25
CA ASN A 183 18.26 -0.13 -4.11
C ASN A 183 17.33 -1.35 -4.17
N ILE A 184 17.34 -2.03 -5.32
CA ILE A 184 16.51 -3.21 -5.62
C ILE A 184 16.56 -4.27 -4.50
N TYR A 185 17.67 -4.38 -3.76
CA TYR A 185 17.84 -5.38 -2.71
C TYR A 185 17.10 -5.06 -1.40
N LYS A 186 16.54 -3.85 -1.22
CA LYS A 186 15.91 -3.43 0.04
C LYS A 186 14.61 -2.64 -0.14
N ASP A 187 14.41 -2.04 -1.30
CA ASP A 187 13.32 -1.12 -1.54
C ASP A 187 12.16 -1.78 -2.30
N VAL A 188 10.94 -1.40 -1.94
CA VAL A 188 9.75 -1.79 -2.71
C VAL A 188 9.72 -1.01 -4.02
N ALA A 189 9.38 -1.70 -5.10
CA ALA A 189 9.52 -1.15 -6.43
C ALA A 189 8.32 -0.27 -6.81
N PHE A 190 8.53 1.04 -6.90
CA PHE A 190 7.50 2.02 -7.30
C PHE A 190 6.97 1.74 -8.72
N GLU A 191 5.66 1.61 -8.92
CA GLU A 191 5.11 1.22 -10.24
C GLU A 191 3.75 1.80 -10.63
N TRP A 192 3.40 1.62 -11.90
CA TRP A 192 2.03 1.80 -12.36
C TRP A 192 1.20 0.58 -11.95
N ILE A 193 0.07 0.84 -11.31
CA ILE A 193 -0.81 -0.21 -10.80
C ILE A 193 -2.15 -0.10 -11.54
N PRO A 194 -2.51 -1.07 -12.40
CA PRO A 194 -3.79 -1.08 -13.07
C PRO A 194 -4.95 -1.07 -12.06
N TYR A 195 -5.93 -0.20 -12.25
CA TYR A 195 -7.01 0.02 -11.28
C TYR A 195 -7.84 -1.24 -10.99
N ASN A 196 -7.97 -2.13 -11.98
CA ASN A 196 -8.65 -3.42 -11.85
C ASN A 196 -7.96 -4.41 -10.91
N GLN A 197 -6.78 -4.10 -10.38
CA GLN A 197 -6.11 -4.92 -9.36
C GLN A 197 -6.57 -4.62 -7.93
N PHE A 198 -7.36 -3.57 -7.71
CA PHE A 198 -7.86 -3.22 -6.39
C PHE A 198 -9.22 -3.85 -6.14
N ASN A 199 -9.29 -4.67 -5.09
CA ASN A 199 -10.50 -5.30 -4.60
C ASN A 199 -10.93 -4.66 -3.27
N GLU A 200 -12.19 -4.88 -2.87
CA GLU A 200 -12.72 -4.44 -1.57
C GLU A 200 -12.53 -2.94 -1.25
N ILE A 201 -12.60 -2.08 -2.26
CA ILE A 201 -12.37 -0.64 -2.12
C ILE A 201 -13.43 -0.04 -1.18
N LYS A 202 -13.01 0.50 -0.03
CA LYS A 202 -13.87 1.11 1.00
C LYS A 202 -13.32 2.48 1.37
N VAL A 203 -14.18 3.49 1.47
CA VAL A 203 -13.76 4.83 1.94
C VAL A 203 -13.36 4.74 3.41
N THR A 204 -12.19 5.28 3.75
CA THR A 204 -11.67 5.34 5.13
C THR A 204 -11.47 6.76 5.64
N GLY A 205 -11.45 7.75 4.74
CA GLY A 205 -11.41 9.16 5.10
C GLY A 205 -11.76 10.05 3.92
N LYS A 206 -12.48 11.14 4.17
CA LYS A 206 -12.84 12.11 3.14
C LYS A 206 -12.71 13.54 3.67
N ASN A 207 -12.11 14.40 2.87
CA ASN A 207 -12.13 15.84 3.07
C ASN A 207 -12.42 16.54 1.72
N ASP A 208 -12.35 17.87 1.69
CA ASP A 208 -12.74 18.66 0.52
C ASP A 208 -11.85 18.43 -0.71
N THR A 209 -10.60 17.99 -0.53
CA THR A 209 -9.60 17.87 -1.61
C THR A 209 -9.11 16.44 -1.84
N ILE A 210 -9.31 15.54 -0.88
CA ILE A 210 -8.75 14.18 -0.86
C ILE A 210 -9.81 13.19 -0.37
N THR A 211 -9.84 12.02 -0.98
CA THR A 211 -10.49 10.84 -0.39
C THR A 211 -9.51 9.70 -0.28
N VAL A 212 -9.47 9.09 0.90
CA VAL A 212 -8.67 7.91 1.19
C VAL A 212 -9.58 6.71 1.18
N TYR A 213 -9.14 5.66 0.49
CA TYR A 213 -9.78 4.36 0.50
C TYR A 213 -8.81 3.33 1.06
N SER A 214 -9.33 2.31 1.74
CA SER A 214 -8.64 1.02 1.91
C SER A 214 -9.00 0.10 0.75
N ALA A 215 -8.06 -0.69 0.27
CA ALA A 215 -8.29 -1.72 -0.75
C ALA A 215 -7.31 -2.89 -0.57
N ILE A 216 -7.66 -4.02 -1.19
CA ILE A 216 -6.75 -5.17 -1.32
C ILE A 216 -6.14 -5.11 -2.72
N TRP A 217 -4.81 -4.98 -2.80
CA TRP A 217 -4.06 -5.07 -4.05
C TRP A 217 -3.79 -6.54 -4.37
N GLY A 218 -4.49 -7.07 -5.39
CA GLY A 218 -4.45 -8.49 -5.75
C GLY A 218 -3.05 -9.00 -6.08
N ASP A 219 -2.35 -8.36 -7.02
CA ASP A 219 -0.97 -8.74 -7.35
C ASP A 219 -0.01 -8.40 -6.22
N GLY A 220 -0.22 -7.25 -5.57
CA GLY A 220 0.63 -6.76 -4.50
C GLY A 220 1.98 -6.21 -4.98
N PRO A 221 2.75 -5.59 -4.07
CA PRO A 221 4.02 -4.99 -4.42
C PRO A 221 5.04 -6.03 -4.88
N LEU A 222 5.90 -5.62 -5.82
CA LEU A 222 7.06 -6.41 -6.23
C LEU A 222 8.17 -6.27 -5.18
N ILE A 223 8.56 -7.39 -4.59
CA ILE A 223 9.60 -7.49 -3.57
C ILE A 223 10.74 -8.33 -4.14
N TYR A 224 11.98 -7.94 -3.85
CA TYR A 224 13.15 -8.74 -4.18
C TYR A 224 13.49 -9.67 -3.02
N ASP A 225 13.42 -10.99 -3.26
CA ASP A 225 13.89 -11.98 -2.30
C ASP A 225 15.40 -12.17 -2.49
N TRP A 226 16.17 -11.77 -1.48
CA TRP A 226 17.63 -11.90 -1.50
C TRP A 226 18.11 -13.34 -1.30
N LYS A 227 17.31 -14.22 -0.68
CA LYS A 227 17.69 -15.62 -0.44
C LYS A 227 17.65 -16.40 -1.76
N ASP A 228 16.61 -16.17 -2.55
CA ASP A 228 16.37 -16.88 -3.80
C ASP A 228 16.80 -16.09 -5.05
N GLU A 229 17.30 -14.85 -4.87
CA GLU A 229 17.71 -13.91 -5.92
C GLU A 229 16.62 -13.65 -6.99
N VAL A 230 15.35 -13.79 -6.62
CA VAL A 230 14.18 -13.64 -7.50
C VAL A 230 13.27 -12.52 -7.03
N TYR A 231 12.50 -11.97 -7.96
CA TYR A 231 11.41 -11.07 -7.62
C TYR A 231 10.15 -11.87 -7.36
N THR A 232 9.50 -11.60 -6.23
CA THR A 232 8.22 -12.16 -5.84
C THR A 232 7.20 -11.04 -5.65
N ARG A 233 5.92 -11.42 -5.67
CA ARG A 233 4.78 -10.52 -5.48
C ARG A 233 4.18 -10.81 -4.10
N ASP A 234 4.04 -9.78 -3.29
CA ASP A 234 3.36 -9.86 -1.98
C ASP A 234 1.84 -9.72 -2.18
N SER A 235 1.25 -10.76 -2.79
CA SER A 235 -0.13 -10.73 -3.26
C SER A 235 -1.17 -10.55 -2.17
N ASN A 236 -2.31 -9.98 -2.54
CA ASN A 236 -3.42 -9.60 -1.65
C ASN A 236 -3.00 -8.63 -0.53
N LYS A 237 -2.13 -7.67 -0.86
CA LYS A 237 -1.65 -6.68 0.11
C LYS A 237 -2.72 -5.65 0.45
N ASP A 238 -2.94 -5.41 1.73
CA ASP A 238 -3.73 -4.25 2.16
C ASP A 238 -2.99 -2.95 1.83
N VAL A 239 -3.68 -2.05 1.13
CA VAL A 239 -3.15 -0.77 0.69
C VAL A 239 -4.12 0.37 0.99
N SER A 240 -3.56 1.57 1.11
CA SER A 240 -4.31 2.83 1.20
C SER A 240 -4.22 3.59 -0.11
N LEU A 241 -5.36 3.91 -0.71
CA LEU A 241 -5.48 4.65 -1.95
C LEU A 241 -5.80 6.12 -1.64
N LYS A 242 -4.88 7.02 -1.96
CA LYS A 242 -5.06 8.47 -1.82
C LYS A 242 -5.51 9.04 -3.16
N LEU A 243 -6.81 9.33 -3.27
CA LEU A 243 -7.42 9.99 -4.42
C LEU A 243 -7.43 11.51 -4.18
N MET A 244 -6.86 12.27 -5.10
CA MET A 244 -6.90 13.73 -5.06
C MET A 244 -8.01 14.24 -5.98
N HIS A 245 -9.00 14.93 -5.41
CA HIS A 245 -10.10 15.55 -6.15
C HIS A 245 -9.60 16.81 -6.83
N ASN A 246 -8.95 16.68 -7.99
CA ASN A 246 -8.45 17.82 -8.72
C ASN A 246 -9.42 18.22 -9.83
N SER A 247 -10.09 19.37 -9.67
CA SER A 247 -10.98 19.93 -10.71
C SER A 247 -10.28 20.25 -12.03
N GLN A 248 -8.94 20.24 -12.07
CA GLN A 248 -8.13 20.49 -13.26
C GLN A 248 -7.20 19.32 -13.66
N ASN A 249 -7.20 18.20 -12.92
CA ASN A 249 -6.36 17.02 -13.21
C ASN A 249 -4.93 17.33 -13.69
N SER A 250 -4.27 18.28 -13.01
CA SER A 250 -2.90 18.68 -13.35
C SER A 250 -1.94 17.56 -12.96
N ILE A 251 -1.35 16.91 -13.97
CA ILE A 251 -0.27 15.92 -13.83
C ILE A 251 0.89 16.47 -13.00
N GLU A 252 1.15 17.78 -13.08
CA GLU A 252 2.21 18.43 -12.30
C GLU A 252 1.94 18.40 -10.80
N LEU A 253 0.67 18.49 -10.37
CA LEU A 253 0.33 18.35 -8.95
C LEU A 253 0.57 16.91 -8.46
N VAL A 254 0.27 15.91 -9.29
CA VAL A 254 0.54 14.50 -8.96
C VAL A 254 2.04 14.26 -8.84
N ILE A 255 2.83 14.79 -9.78
CA ILE A 255 4.30 14.68 -9.75
C ILE A 255 4.86 15.35 -8.50
N ASN A 256 4.47 16.61 -8.23
CA ASN A 256 4.93 17.35 -7.06
C ASN A 256 4.55 16.63 -5.75
N GLU A 257 3.36 16.02 -5.69
CA GLU A 257 2.92 15.25 -4.54
C GLU A 257 3.77 13.98 -4.35
N VAL A 258 4.05 13.23 -5.43
CA VAL A 258 4.95 12.07 -5.37
C VAL A 258 6.35 12.48 -4.94
N GLU A 259 6.86 13.61 -5.42
CA GLU A 259 8.19 14.15 -5.12
C GLU A 259 8.45 14.43 -3.64
N LYS A 260 7.41 14.68 -2.84
CA LYS A 260 7.52 14.84 -1.38
C LYS A 260 8.02 13.59 -0.67
N TYR A 261 7.71 12.41 -1.21
CA TYR A 261 8.02 11.14 -0.57
C TYR A 261 9.41 10.65 -0.99
N SER A 262 10.15 10.03 -0.08
CA SER A 262 11.45 9.41 -0.40
C SER A 262 11.28 8.30 -1.45
N PRO A 263 12.19 8.17 -2.43
CA PRO A 263 12.20 7.02 -3.33
C PRO A 263 12.65 5.74 -2.59
N ARG A 264 13.52 5.88 -1.59
CA ARG A 264 13.98 4.75 -0.77
C ARG A 264 12.93 4.37 0.24
N ASN A 265 12.76 3.07 0.45
CA ASN A 265 11.87 2.51 1.44
C ASN A 265 12.41 2.88 2.83
N ASP A 266 11.74 3.79 3.52
CA ASP A 266 12.07 4.13 4.91
C ASP A 266 11.39 3.17 5.92
N GLN A 267 10.76 2.09 5.45
CA GLN A 267 9.93 1.11 6.17
C GLN A 267 8.68 1.71 6.85
N LEU A 268 8.57 3.04 6.93
CA LEU A 268 7.58 3.74 7.73
C LEU A 268 6.38 4.14 6.89
N LEU A 269 6.59 4.80 5.74
CA LEU A 269 5.54 5.20 4.81
C LEU A 269 5.99 4.91 3.38
N VAL A 270 5.45 3.83 2.81
CA VAL A 270 5.89 3.32 1.50
C VAL A 270 4.87 3.71 0.44
N LEU A 271 5.30 4.52 -0.51
CA LEU A 271 4.57 4.82 -1.74
C LEU A 271 4.86 3.72 -2.76
N TYR A 272 3.90 2.83 -2.97
CA TYR A 272 4.03 1.70 -3.89
C TYR A 272 3.88 2.07 -5.36
N GLY A 273 3.10 3.10 -5.67
CA GLY A 273 2.81 3.38 -7.06
C GLY A 273 1.76 4.43 -7.31
N ILE A 274 1.43 4.55 -8.59
CA ILE A 274 0.37 5.40 -9.12
C ILE A 274 -0.64 4.51 -9.83
N SER A 275 -1.91 4.82 -9.64
CA SER A 275 -3.00 4.29 -10.44
C SER A 275 -3.85 5.43 -10.98
N ARG A 276 -4.87 5.11 -11.78
CA ARG A 276 -5.84 6.06 -12.31
C ARG A 276 -7.21 5.42 -12.32
N ASN A 277 -8.18 6.13 -11.75
CA ASN A 277 -9.57 5.71 -11.80
C ASN A 277 -10.06 5.78 -13.27
N PRO A 278 -10.54 4.68 -13.87
CA PRO A 278 -11.00 4.68 -15.25
C PRO A 278 -12.29 5.50 -15.46
N ASP A 279 -13.12 5.65 -14.43
CA ASP A 279 -14.41 6.34 -14.52
C ASP A 279 -14.23 7.86 -14.40
N THR A 280 -13.38 8.33 -13.49
CA THR A 280 -13.17 9.76 -13.24
C THR A 280 -11.93 10.34 -13.91
N ASN A 281 -10.99 9.48 -14.33
CA ASN A 281 -9.64 9.83 -14.80
C ASN A 281 -8.72 10.47 -13.76
N ASP A 282 -9.10 10.48 -12.50
CA ASP A 282 -8.29 11.00 -11.42
C ASP A 282 -7.15 10.04 -11.07
N TYR A 283 -5.97 10.59 -10.80
CA TYR A 283 -4.83 9.80 -10.34
C TYR A 283 -4.97 9.44 -8.86
N ILE A 284 -4.50 8.24 -8.54
CA ILE A 284 -4.52 7.64 -7.21
C ILE A 284 -3.09 7.32 -6.83
N LEU A 285 -2.66 7.77 -5.66
CA LEU A 285 -1.38 7.35 -5.08
C LEU A 285 -1.64 6.15 -4.15
N VAL A 286 -0.79 5.13 -4.24
CA VAL A 286 -0.99 3.85 -3.56
C VAL A 286 0.07 3.69 -2.48
N PHE A 287 -0.35 3.68 -1.21
CA PHE A 287 0.53 3.59 -0.05
C PHE A 287 0.30 2.31 0.75
N ASN A 288 1.27 1.92 1.59
CA ASN A 288 1.04 0.94 2.64
C ASN A 288 0.00 1.42 3.67
N TRP A 289 0.07 2.69 4.07
CA TRP A 289 -0.97 3.38 4.85
C TRP A 289 -0.93 4.89 4.57
N THR A 290 -2.02 5.61 4.79
CA THR A 290 -2.02 7.09 4.87
C THR A 290 -3.27 7.54 5.60
N SER A 291 -3.17 8.63 6.36
CA SER A 291 -4.34 9.29 6.95
C SER A 291 -5.11 10.17 5.95
N GLY A 292 -4.51 10.44 4.79
CA GLY A 292 -4.98 11.46 3.85
C GLY A 292 -4.63 12.89 4.27
N ASN A 293 -3.90 13.06 5.38
CA ASN A 293 -3.45 14.35 5.88
C ASN A 293 -1.93 14.32 6.07
N GLU A 294 -1.22 15.17 5.32
CA GLU A 294 0.24 15.20 5.29
C GLU A 294 0.86 15.52 6.65
N GLU A 295 0.31 16.47 7.41
CA GLU A 295 0.81 16.83 8.74
C GLU A 295 0.70 15.67 9.74
N ILE A 296 -0.39 14.89 9.70
CA ILE A 296 -0.54 13.68 10.52
C ILE A 296 0.42 12.59 10.08
N ASP A 297 0.54 12.35 8.77
CA ASP A 297 1.42 11.32 8.21
C ASP A 297 2.89 11.61 8.54
N ASP A 298 3.33 12.87 8.41
CA ASP A 298 4.65 13.34 8.80
C ASP A 298 4.87 13.20 10.31
N PHE A 299 3.90 13.59 11.13
CA PHE A 299 4.00 13.47 12.59
C PHE A 299 4.15 12.01 13.04
N ILE A 300 3.39 11.08 12.43
CA ILE A 300 3.52 9.64 12.71
C ILE A 300 4.92 9.15 12.32
N ARG A 301 5.42 9.54 11.14
CA ARG A 301 6.78 9.19 10.67
C ARG A 301 7.85 9.67 11.64
N GLU A 302 7.79 10.94 12.05
CA GLU A 302 8.72 11.51 13.03
C GLU A 302 8.68 10.79 14.38
N ARG A 303 7.50 10.37 14.84
CA ARG A 303 7.35 9.65 16.11
C ARG A 303 7.95 8.25 16.01
N ARG A 304 7.73 7.53 14.90
CA ARG A 304 8.33 6.21 14.67
C ARG A 304 9.85 6.29 14.54
N LEU A 305 10.42 7.35 13.95
CA LEU A 305 11.88 7.55 13.88
C LEU A 305 12.55 7.78 15.25
N LYS A 306 11.79 8.13 16.29
CA LYS A 306 12.30 8.36 17.65
C LYS A 306 12.30 7.09 18.51
N VAL A 307 11.71 6.00 18.02
CA VAL A 307 11.69 4.69 18.68
C VAL A 307 13.08 4.07 18.57
N ASN A 308 13.68 3.77 19.72
CA ASN A 308 15.07 3.30 19.80
C ASN A 308 15.22 1.93 20.48
N ASP A 309 14.13 1.40 21.05
CA ASP A 309 14.11 0.11 21.72
C ASP A 309 13.08 -0.81 21.04
N HIS A 310 13.41 -2.07 20.79
CA HIS A 310 12.50 -3.12 20.31
C HIS A 310 11.22 -3.29 21.16
N LYS A 311 11.23 -2.85 22.43
CA LYS A 311 10.05 -2.86 23.29
C LYS A 311 9.16 -1.65 23.08
N ASP A 312 9.65 -0.59 22.44
CA ASP A 312 8.86 0.62 22.23
C ASP A 312 7.66 0.35 21.33
N VAL A 313 6.58 1.07 21.60
CA VAL A 313 5.32 0.89 20.87
C VAL A 313 5.44 1.58 19.53
N VAL A 314 5.19 0.84 18.46
CA VAL A 314 5.10 1.41 17.12
C VAL A 314 3.83 2.25 17.04
N PHE A 315 3.99 3.57 16.99
CA PHE A 315 2.87 4.49 16.87
C PHE A 315 2.29 4.49 15.45
N GLU A 316 1.00 4.23 15.25
CA GLU A 316 0.43 3.98 13.92
C GLU A 316 -0.74 4.90 13.54
N TRP A 317 -0.97 5.06 12.24
CA TRP A 317 -2.30 5.36 11.74
C TRP A 317 -3.11 4.07 11.70
N ILE A 318 -4.27 4.06 12.34
CA ILE A 318 -5.12 2.88 12.43
C ILE A 318 -6.42 3.16 11.67
N PRO A 319 -6.66 2.54 10.51
CA PRO A 319 -7.91 2.70 9.78
C PRO A 319 -9.12 2.35 10.65
N TYR A 320 -10.19 3.14 10.60
CA TYR A 320 -11.34 2.95 11.50
C TYR A 320 -12.05 1.59 11.35
N ASN A 321 -12.02 1.01 10.14
CA ASN A 321 -12.57 -0.32 9.83
C ASN A 321 -11.84 -1.48 10.53
N GLN A 322 -10.71 -1.20 11.20
CA GLN A 322 -9.96 -2.14 12.03
C GLN A 322 -10.61 -2.40 13.40
N PHE A 323 -11.57 -1.57 13.81
CA PHE A 323 -12.26 -1.70 15.08
C PHE A 323 -13.60 -2.42 14.94
N ASN A 324 -13.79 -3.44 15.78
CA ASN A 324 -15.04 -4.18 15.96
C ASN A 324 -15.58 -3.98 17.38
N GLU A 325 -16.85 -4.37 17.60
CA GLU A 325 -17.48 -4.39 18.92
C GLU A 325 -17.37 -3.06 19.71
N ILE A 326 -17.44 -1.94 19.01
CA ILE A 326 -17.30 -0.60 19.59
C ILE A 326 -18.46 -0.35 20.58
N LYS A 327 -18.12 -0.14 21.86
CA LYS A 327 -19.08 0.08 22.96
C LYS A 327 -18.66 1.31 23.76
N GLU A 328 -19.58 2.25 23.97
CA GLU A 328 -19.31 3.43 24.81
C GLU A 328 -19.06 2.99 26.26
N THR A 329 -17.95 3.46 26.83
CA THR A 329 -17.54 3.14 28.22
C THR A 329 -17.57 4.34 29.14
N GLY A 330 -17.60 5.56 28.59
CA GLY A 330 -17.75 6.78 29.38
C GLY A 330 -17.78 8.03 28.51
N LYS A 331 -18.42 9.08 29.02
CA LYS A 331 -18.49 10.39 28.38
C LYS A 331 -18.26 11.48 29.41
N ASN A 332 -17.34 12.40 29.11
CA ASN A 332 -17.05 13.55 29.95
C ASN A 332 -16.89 14.81 29.10
N GLY A 333 -17.92 15.67 29.11
CA GLY A 333 -17.94 16.90 28.31
C GLY A 333 -17.70 16.65 26.83
N ILE A 334 -16.50 17.02 26.36
CA ILE A 334 -16.05 16.98 24.96
C ILE A 334 -15.48 15.60 24.58
N ILE A 335 -15.08 14.78 25.55
CA ILE A 335 -14.43 13.48 25.30
C ILE A 335 -15.44 12.34 25.47
N THR A 336 -15.43 11.38 24.56
CA THR A 336 -16.14 10.11 24.71
C THR A 336 -15.16 8.96 24.54
N VAL A 337 -15.23 7.99 25.44
CA VAL A 337 -14.38 6.81 25.43
C VAL A 337 -15.22 5.61 25.03
N TYR A 338 -14.68 4.80 24.13
CA TYR A 338 -15.25 3.52 23.74
C TYR A 338 -14.24 2.40 24.03
N SER A 339 -14.73 1.20 24.32
CA SER A 339 -13.94 -0.04 24.18
C SER A 339 -14.19 -0.60 22.77
N ALA A 340 -13.18 -1.18 22.17
CA ALA A 340 -13.26 -1.85 20.87
C ALA A 340 -12.26 -3.00 20.77
N ILE A 341 -12.50 -3.92 19.85
CA ILE A 341 -11.53 -4.94 19.44
C ILE A 341 -10.81 -4.46 18.18
N TRP A 342 -9.51 -4.25 18.26
CA TRP A 342 -8.63 -3.98 17.11
C TRP A 342 -8.16 -5.30 16.50
N LYS A 343 -8.57 -5.61 15.27
CA LYS A 343 -8.28 -6.90 14.60
C LYS A 343 -6.80 -7.16 14.39
N ASP A 344 -6.09 -6.17 13.88
CA ASP A 344 -4.70 -6.32 13.43
C ASP A 344 -3.67 -6.06 14.54
N SER A 345 -4.11 -5.69 15.75
CA SER A 345 -3.26 -5.39 16.92
C SER A 345 -2.09 -4.42 16.67
N PRO A 346 -1.36 -3.96 17.70
CA PRO A 346 -0.15 -3.17 17.49
C PRO A 346 0.95 -4.02 16.85
N LEU A 347 1.76 -3.42 15.96
CA LEU A 347 2.98 -4.05 15.47
C LEU A 347 3.95 -4.37 16.63
N SER A 348 4.45 -5.60 16.68
CA SER A 348 5.51 -6.04 17.60
C SER A 348 6.78 -6.43 16.85
N HIS A 349 7.94 -6.01 17.36
CA HIS A 349 9.24 -6.36 16.80
C HIS A 349 9.86 -7.54 17.57
N PHE A 350 10.11 -8.67 16.89
CA PHE A 350 10.80 -9.82 17.49
C PHE A 350 12.29 -9.81 17.09
N TRP A 351 13.17 -10.08 18.07
CA TRP A 351 14.63 -10.01 17.90
C TRP A 351 15.22 -11.03 16.92
N GLU A 352 14.56 -12.16 16.70
CA GLU A 352 15.18 -13.28 15.99
C GLU A 352 15.03 -13.20 14.46
N ASP A 353 14.03 -12.48 13.95
CA ASP A 353 13.67 -12.51 12.52
C ASP A 353 13.77 -11.15 11.78
N GLU A 354 14.06 -10.02 12.44
CA GLU A 354 13.96 -8.66 11.85
C GLU A 354 12.61 -8.37 11.15
N GLU A 355 11.58 -9.17 11.44
CA GLU A 355 10.24 -9.06 10.86
C GLU A 355 9.24 -8.51 11.89
N TYR A 356 8.41 -7.57 11.44
CA TYR A 356 7.28 -7.09 12.23
C TYR A 356 6.15 -8.10 12.16
N THR A 357 5.66 -8.53 13.32
CA THR A 357 4.51 -9.43 13.43
C THR A 357 3.34 -8.70 14.08
N ARG A 358 2.14 -9.23 13.83
CA ARG A 358 0.88 -8.75 14.40
C ARG A 358 0.15 -9.94 15.03
N ASP A 359 -0.24 -9.79 16.29
CA ASP A 359 -1.20 -10.70 16.90
C ASP A 359 -2.62 -10.40 16.37
N SER A 360 -3.52 -11.36 16.48
CA SER A 360 -4.94 -11.13 16.15
C SER A 360 -5.72 -10.65 17.37
N ASN A 361 -6.54 -9.62 17.19
CA ASN A 361 -7.55 -9.13 18.12
C ASN A 361 -7.02 -8.65 19.48
N LYS A 362 -6.95 -7.33 19.64
CA LYS A 362 -6.61 -6.67 20.92
C LYS A 362 -7.74 -5.77 21.40
N GLU A 363 -8.14 -5.89 22.66
CA GLU A 363 -9.02 -4.90 23.29
C GLU A 363 -8.27 -3.57 23.46
N VAL A 364 -8.88 -2.49 23.00
CA VAL A 364 -8.33 -1.13 23.04
C VAL A 364 -9.37 -0.13 23.53
N ALA A 365 -8.90 0.98 24.08
CA ALA A 365 -9.74 2.11 24.43
C ALA A 365 -9.60 3.22 23.38
N LEU A 366 -10.72 3.68 22.84
CA LEU A 366 -10.82 4.72 21.83
C LEU A 366 -11.24 6.03 22.50
N LYS A 367 -10.32 6.97 22.67
CA LYS A 367 -10.61 8.34 23.15
C LYS A 367 -10.98 9.20 21.95
N VAL A 368 -12.28 9.43 21.75
CA VAL A 368 -12.79 10.29 20.68
C VAL A 368 -12.68 11.75 21.10
N LEU A 369 -11.98 12.52 20.28
CA LEU A 369 -11.84 13.97 20.43
C LEU A 369 -13.04 14.63 19.75
N ASN A 370 -14.23 14.59 20.37
CA ASN A 370 -15.46 15.09 19.74
C ASN A 370 -15.40 16.61 19.61
N ASN A 371 -15.06 17.14 18.43
CA ASN A 371 -15.29 18.56 18.12
C ASN A 371 -15.15 18.82 16.62
N SER A 372 -16.13 19.50 16.04
CA SER A 372 -16.15 19.94 14.64
C SER A 372 -15.09 21.02 14.29
N GLN A 373 -14.21 21.36 15.24
CA GLN A 373 -13.18 22.41 15.12
C GLN A 373 -11.77 21.95 15.51
N ASN A 374 -11.55 20.67 15.81
CA ASN A 374 -10.20 20.21 16.16
C ASN A 374 -9.27 20.37 14.95
N SER A 375 -8.39 21.37 15.00
CA SER A 375 -7.30 21.51 14.05
C SER A 375 -6.37 20.30 14.18
N ILE A 376 -5.66 19.99 13.09
CA ILE A 376 -4.62 18.94 13.12
C ILE A 376 -3.59 19.23 14.22
N GLU A 377 -3.26 20.50 14.41
CA GLU A 377 -2.41 20.98 15.50
C GLU A 377 -2.93 20.58 16.89
N PHE A 378 -4.24 20.70 17.15
CA PHE A 378 -4.84 20.25 18.42
C PHE A 378 -4.63 18.75 18.63
N VAL A 379 -4.90 17.93 17.62
CA VAL A 379 -4.73 16.47 17.70
C VAL A 379 -3.26 16.11 17.97
N ILE A 380 -2.33 16.74 17.25
CA ILE A 380 -0.89 16.54 17.45
C ILE A 380 -0.47 16.95 18.88
N ASN A 381 -0.98 18.07 19.38
CA ASN A 381 -0.66 18.54 20.72
C ASN A 381 -1.20 17.61 21.81
N GLU A 382 -2.41 17.07 21.64
CA GLU A 382 -2.97 16.04 22.52
C GLU A 382 -2.09 14.79 22.55
N VAL A 383 -1.62 14.35 21.38
CA VAL A 383 -0.75 13.18 21.26
C VAL A 383 0.64 13.39 21.86
N LYS A 384 1.18 14.62 21.81
CA LYS A 384 2.48 14.99 22.38
C LYS A 384 2.52 14.93 23.91
N LYS A 385 1.37 14.93 24.59
CA LYS A 385 1.30 14.75 26.05
C LYS A 385 1.79 13.37 26.51
N TYR A 386 1.69 12.37 25.62
CA TYR A 386 2.00 10.98 25.94
C TYR A 386 3.39 10.59 25.45
N SER A 387 4.15 9.87 26.30
CA SER A 387 5.49 9.38 25.98
C SER A 387 5.47 8.40 24.80
N PRO A 388 6.51 8.39 23.95
CA PRO A 388 6.69 7.35 22.93
C PRO A 388 7.26 6.04 23.48
N ARG A 389 7.78 6.01 24.71
CA ARG A 389 8.42 4.84 25.30
C ARG A 389 7.40 3.86 25.89
N ASN A 390 7.69 2.57 25.81
CA ASN A 390 6.87 1.50 26.40
C ASN A 390 7.19 1.23 27.89
N ASP A 391 7.86 2.16 28.57
CA ASP A 391 8.08 2.12 30.03
C ASP A 391 6.84 2.58 30.82
N GLN A 392 5.76 2.95 30.11
CA GLN A 392 4.54 3.49 30.69
C GLN A 392 3.38 2.48 30.66
N PHE A 393 2.66 2.40 31.78
CA PHE A 393 1.44 1.58 31.88
C PHE A 393 0.30 2.04 30.96
N LEU A 394 0.26 3.33 30.65
CA LEU A 394 -0.64 3.90 29.64
C LEU A 394 0.11 3.97 28.32
N VAL A 395 -0.36 3.21 27.33
CA VAL A 395 0.27 3.09 26.02
C VAL A 395 -0.65 3.67 24.97
N LEU A 396 -0.16 4.66 24.24
CA LEU A 396 -0.81 5.22 23.07
C LEU A 396 -0.32 4.49 21.81
N TYR A 397 -1.21 3.71 21.19
CA TYR A 397 -0.91 2.94 19.98
C TYR A 397 -0.93 3.77 18.71
N GLY A 398 -1.80 4.77 18.62
CA GLY A 398 -1.97 5.46 17.35
C GLY A 398 -3.10 6.47 17.31
N ILE A 399 -3.32 6.95 16.09
CA ILE A 399 -4.42 7.85 15.71
C ILE A 399 -5.32 7.11 14.74
N SER A 400 -6.63 7.30 14.88
CA SER A 400 -7.62 6.93 13.89
C SER A 400 -8.53 8.13 13.60
N ARG A 401 -9.41 7.99 12.61
CA ARG A 401 -10.44 8.98 12.31
C ARG A 401 -11.71 8.29 11.87
N ASN A 402 -12.82 8.67 12.49
CA ASN A 402 -14.12 8.15 12.12
C ASN A 402 -14.53 8.72 10.75
N PRO A 403 -14.79 7.90 9.71
CA PRO A 403 -15.16 8.38 8.39
C PRO A 403 -16.54 9.07 8.34
N ASP A 404 -17.44 8.74 9.29
CA ASP A 404 -18.81 9.26 9.32
C ASP A 404 -18.89 10.61 10.04
N THR A 405 -18.19 10.75 11.17
CA THR A 405 -18.21 11.98 11.98
C THR A 405 -17.02 12.91 11.71
N ASN A 406 -15.98 12.41 11.04
CA ASN A 406 -14.68 13.05 10.85
C ASN A 406 -13.88 13.32 12.13
N ASP A 407 -14.35 12.86 13.30
CA ASP A 407 -13.64 13.03 14.56
C ASP A 407 -12.37 12.19 14.61
N TYR A 408 -11.29 12.80 15.12
CA TYR A 408 -10.06 12.08 15.42
C TYR A 408 -10.19 11.28 16.71
N ILE A 409 -9.54 10.12 16.72
CA ILE A 409 -9.59 9.13 17.80
C ILE A 409 -8.16 8.81 18.20
N LEU A 410 -7.88 8.87 19.50
CA LEU A 410 -6.63 8.37 20.05
C LEU A 410 -6.86 6.94 20.56
N VAL A 411 -5.97 6.02 20.20
CA VAL A 411 -6.11 4.59 20.46
C VAL A 411 -5.14 4.17 21.56
N PHE A 412 -5.67 3.76 22.70
CA PHE A 412 -4.89 3.38 23.88
C PHE A 412 -5.09 1.91 24.25
N ASN A 413 -4.20 1.36 25.09
CA ASN A 413 -4.46 0.10 25.78
C ASN A 413 -5.59 0.23 26.83
N TRP A 414 -5.70 1.37 27.51
CA TRP A 414 -6.82 1.76 28.38
C TRP A 414 -6.84 3.28 28.51
N THR A 415 -7.96 3.88 28.91
CA THR A 415 -8.03 5.28 29.37
C THR A 415 -9.36 5.49 30.08
N SER A 416 -9.38 6.35 31.10
CA SER A 416 -10.62 6.83 31.72
C SER A 416 -11.31 7.92 30.90
N GLY A 417 -10.61 8.50 29.92
CA GLY A 417 -11.03 9.70 29.21
C GLY A 417 -10.72 10.99 29.97
N ASN A 418 -10.13 10.91 31.17
CA ASN A 418 -9.73 12.04 31.97
C ASN A 418 -8.23 11.98 32.31
N GLU A 419 -7.51 13.04 31.94
CA GLU A 419 -6.05 13.10 32.04
C GLU A 419 -5.56 13.05 33.50
N GLU A 420 -6.25 13.70 34.43
CA GLU A 420 -5.84 13.70 35.85
C GLU A 420 -5.98 12.30 36.48
N ILE A 421 -7.05 11.58 36.15
CA ILE A 421 -7.27 10.20 36.60
C ILE A 421 -6.24 9.26 35.97
N ASP A 422 -6.00 9.38 34.66
CA ASP A 422 -5.05 8.54 33.92
C ASP A 422 -3.63 8.73 34.46
N ASP A 423 -3.20 9.98 34.69
CA ASP A 423 -1.91 10.32 35.29
C ASP A 423 -1.77 9.76 36.70
N PHE A 424 -2.83 9.84 37.52
CA PHE A 424 -2.81 9.32 38.89
C PHE A 424 -2.65 7.79 38.91
N ILE A 425 -3.42 7.07 38.08
CA ILE A 425 -3.31 5.61 37.94
C ILE A 425 -1.91 5.22 37.47
N GLN A 426 -1.37 5.92 36.47
CA GLN A 426 -0.02 5.66 35.96
C GLN A 426 1.03 5.86 37.06
N LYS A 427 0.98 6.97 37.82
CA LYS A 427 1.88 7.24 38.95
C LYS A 427 1.76 6.21 40.07
N ARG A 428 0.56 5.70 40.36
CA ARG A 428 0.33 4.64 41.34
C ARG A 428 0.95 3.32 40.88
N ARG A 429 0.77 2.94 39.61
CA ARG A 429 1.34 1.72 39.04
C ARG A 429 2.87 1.73 39.02
N LEU A 430 3.50 2.87 38.75
CA LEU A 430 4.97 2.99 38.79
C LEU A 430 5.58 2.77 40.19
N LYS A 431 4.77 2.80 41.26
CA LYS A 431 5.22 2.52 42.64
C LYS A 431 5.07 1.05 43.05
N VAL A 432 4.45 0.22 42.22
CA VAL A 432 4.31 -1.22 42.46
C VAL A 432 5.69 -1.86 42.33
N ASN A 433 6.19 -2.45 43.41
CA ASN A 433 7.54 -3.00 43.50
C ASN A 433 7.57 -4.46 43.96
N ASP A 434 6.44 -5.00 44.40
CA ASP A 434 6.30 -6.37 44.91
C ASP A 434 5.20 -7.12 44.13
N HIS A 435 5.42 -8.40 43.82
CA HIS A 435 4.40 -9.31 43.24
C HIS A 435 3.11 -9.43 44.06
N LYS A 436 3.15 -9.07 45.35
CA LYS A 436 1.97 -9.03 46.24
C LYS A 436 1.21 -7.71 46.20
N ASP A 437 1.76 -6.67 45.56
CA ASP A 437 1.10 -5.38 45.45
C ASP A 437 -0.13 -5.49 44.56
N VAL A 438 -1.24 -4.91 45.01
CA VAL A 438 -2.46 -4.85 44.20
C VAL A 438 -2.25 -3.89 43.05
N VAL A 439 -2.55 -4.37 41.86
CA VAL A 439 -2.46 -3.61 40.63
C VAL A 439 -3.63 -2.61 40.56
N PHE A 440 -3.34 -1.32 40.73
CA PHE A 440 -4.34 -0.25 40.61
C PHE A 440 -4.65 0.03 39.12
N GLU A 441 -5.92 -0.01 38.73
CA GLU A 441 -6.33 0.16 37.33
C GLU A 441 -7.66 0.89 37.16
N TRP A 442 -7.87 1.48 35.99
CA TRP A 442 -9.18 1.97 35.59
C TRP A 442 -10.09 0.79 35.24
N ILE A 443 -11.31 0.79 35.77
CA ILE A 443 -12.30 -0.24 35.50
C ILE A 443 -13.54 0.43 34.86
N PRO A 444 -13.80 0.21 33.56
CA PRO A 444 -15.01 0.68 32.91
C PRO A 444 -16.26 0.17 33.63
N TYR A 445 -17.26 1.02 33.84
CA TYR A 445 -18.46 0.64 34.61
C TYR A 445 -19.19 -0.59 34.04
N ILE A 446 -19.12 -0.79 32.71
CA ILE A 446 -19.68 -1.97 32.01
C ILE A 446 -19.10 -3.31 32.48
N GLN A 447 -17.97 -3.30 33.21
CA GLN A 447 -17.35 -4.49 33.80
C GLN A 447 -18.05 -4.98 35.07
N PHE A 448 -18.98 -4.20 35.63
CA PHE A 448 -19.71 -4.56 36.85
C PHE A 448 -21.11 -5.10 36.53
N ASN A 449 -21.38 -6.31 36.99
CA ASN A 449 -22.66 -7.00 36.87
C ASN A 449 -23.32 -7.21 38.23
N LYS A 450 -24.64 -7.50 38.23
CA LYS A 450 -25.43 -7.79 39.44
C LYS A 450 -25.29 -6.72 40.55
N ILE A 451 -25.23 -5.45 40.14
CA ILE A 451 -25.04 -4.33 41.06
C ILE A 451 -26.27 -4.21 41.98
N LYS A 452 -26.04 -4.21 43.30
CA LYS A 452 -27.08 -4.12 44.32
C LYS A 452 -26.66 -3.17 45.43
N GLU A 453 -27.54 -2.25 45.80
CA GLU A 453 -27.31 -1.33 46.93
C GLU A 453 -27.27 -2.12 48.25
N THR A 454 -26.21 -1.92 49.04
CA THR A 454 -26.00 -2.60 50.32
C THR A 454 -26.05 -1.64 51.52
N GLY A 455 -25.92 -0.33 51.27
CA GLY A 455 -26.12 0.69 52.29
C GLY A 455 -26.03 2.09 51.71
N LYS A 456 -26.78 3.03 52.29
CA LYS A 456 -26.79 4.44 51.90
C LYS A 456 -26.67 5.31 53.15
N ASN A 457 -25.76 6.28 53.12
CA ASN A 457 -25.68 7.31 54.14
C ASN A 457 -26.26 8.59 53.55
N ASP A 458 -27.15 9.26 54.29
CA ASP A 458 -28.23 10.10 53.77
C ASP A 458 -27.81 11.29 52.89
N ASN A 459 -26.52 11.63 52.73
CA ASN A 459 -26.06 12.65 51.78
C ASN A 459 -24.60 12.54 51.28
N ILE A 460 -23.83 11.49 51.62
CA ILE A 460 -22.36 11.47 51.36
C ILE A 460 -21.94 10.34 50.42
N ALA A 461 -22.47 9.14 50.60
CA ALA A 461 -22.08 7.98 49.80
C ALA A 461 -23.15 6.87 49.82
N ALA A 462 -23.23 6.11 48.74
CA ALA A 462 -23.87 4.80 48.72
C ALA A 462 -22.83 3.71 48.49
N VAL A 463 -23.07 2.55 49.09
CA VAL A 463 -22.27 1.34 48.91
C VAL A 463 -23.12 0.32 48.16
N TYR A 464 -22.51 -0.29 47.16
CA TYR A 464 -23.11 -1.35 46.36
C TYR A 464 -22.23 -2.59 46.43
N SER A 465 -22.82 -3.77 46.29
CA SER A 465 -22.13 -5.01 45.92
C SER A 465 -22.25 -5.22 44.42
N ALA A 466 -21.20 -5.69 43.76
CA ALA A 466 -21.21 -6.05 42.35
C ALA A 466 -20.29 -7.25 42.08
N ILE A 467 -20.48 -7.87 40.92
CA ILE A 467 -19.52 -8.83 40.34
C ILE A 467 -18.69 -8.08 39.31
N TRP A 468 -17.39 -8.04 39.50
CA TRP A 468 -16.43 -7.56 38.50
C TRP A 468 -16.08 -8.71 37.54
N ASN A 469 -16.55 -8.61 36.29
CA ASN A 469 -16.43 -9.69 35.30
C ASN A 469 -14.99 -10.11 35.06
N ASN A 470 -14.12 -9.16 34.70
CA ASN A 470 -12.73 -9.46 34.43
C ASN A 470 -11.93 -9.72 35.71
N GLY A 471 -12.27 -9.05 36.81
CA GLY A 471 -11.58 -9.19 38.09
C GLY A 471 -10.18 -8.55 38.13
N PRO A 472 -9.57 -8.50 39.33
CA PRO A 472 -8.27 -7.87 39.53
C PRO A 472 -7.14 -8.63 38.84
N LEU A 473 -6.13 -7.90 38.37
CA LEU A 473 -4.85 -8.48 37.94
C LEU A 473 -4.03 -8.95 39.15
N THR A 474 -3.50 -10.15 39.07
CA THR A 474 -2.50 -10.70 39.98
C THR A 474 -1.30 -11.22 39.22
N TYR A 475 -0.09 -10.88 39.68
CA TYR A 475 1.14 -11.37 39.08
C TYR A 475 1.45 -12.77 39.61
N ASN A 476 1.55 -13.75 38.72
CA ASN A 476 1.99 -15.09 39.07
C ASN A 476 3.50 -15.21 38.87
N GLN A 477 4.25 -15.32 39.99
CA GLN A 477 5.71 -15.46 39.97
C GLN A 477 6.20 -16.76 39.34
N GLU A 478 5.42 -17.84 39.39
CA GLU A 478 5.86 -19.15 38.88
C GLU A 478 5.94 -19.16 37.36
N ASN A 479 5.03 -18.42 36.70
CA ASN A 479 4.93 -18.37 35.24
C ASN A 479 5.39 -17.03 34.66
N ASN A 480 5.74 -16.05 35.50
CA ASN A 480 6.12 -14.69 35.08
C ASN A 480 5.01 -13.98 34.25
N GLU A 481 3.75 -14.27 34.58
CA GLU A 481 2.57 -13.83 33.82
C GLU A 481 1.54 -13.15 34.72
N TYR A 482 0.81 -12.18 34.17
CA TYR A 482 -0.35 -11.60 34.83
C TYR A 482 -1.61 -12.43 34.53
N THR A 483 -2.34 -12.80 35.57
CA THR A 483 -3.62 -13.50 35.47
C THR A 483 -4.72 -12.65 36.10
N ARG A 484 -5.97 -12.84 35.67
CA ARG A 484 -7.12 -12.14 36.25
C ARG A 484 -7.99 -13.10 37.07
N ASP A 485 -8.43 -12.66 38.25
CA ASP A 485 -9.38 -13.38 39.11
C ASP A 485 -10.83 -13.04 38.72
N SER A 486 -11.29 -13.60 37.60
CA SER A 486 -12.58 -13.25 36.99
C SER A 486 -13.80 -13.53 37.88
N ASN A 487 -14.85 -12.73 37.68
CA ASN A 487 -16.11 -12.76 38.44
C ASN A 487 -15.95 -12.51 39.95
N LYS A 488 -15.00 -11.64 40.32
CA LYS A 488 -14.75 -11.28 41.72
C LYS A 488 -15.91 -10.46 42.28
N GLU A 489 -16.40 -10.84 43.46
CA GLU A 489 -17.34 -10.01 44.22
C GLU A 489 -16.60 -8.81 44.82
N VAL A 490 -17.13 -7.61 44.58
CA VAL A 490 -16.52 -6.35 44.98
C VAL A 490 -17.56 -5.42 45.60
N ALA A 491 -17.10 -4.54 46.50
CA ALA A 491 -17.88 -3.43 47.01
C ALA A 491 -17.55 -2.16 46.21
N LEU A 492 -18.57 -1.44 45.77
CA LEU A 492 -18.45 -0.16 45.06
C LEU A 492 -18.90 0.95 46.00
N LYS A 493 -18.04 1.94 46.26
CA LYS A 493 -18.37 3.15 47.02
C LYS A 493 -18.65 4.28 46.03
N LEU A 494 -19.92 4.68 45.94
CA LEU A 494 -20.36 5.84 45.16
C LEU A 494 -20.34 7.08 46.07
N LEU A 495 -19.56 8.09 45.71
CA LEU A 495 -19.47 9.35 46.44
C LEU A 495 -20.48 10.35 45.86
N TYR A 496 -21.36 10.87 46.69
CA TYR A 496 -22.34 11.90 46.31
C TYR A 496 -21.92 13.21 46.95
N ASP A 497 -21.29 14.13 46.21
CA ASP A 497 -21.29 15.53 46.64
C ASP A 497 -21.24 16.52 45.47
N SER A 498 -21.76 17.71 45.74
CA SER A 498 -21.99 18.89 44.89
C SER A 498 -20.73 19.53 44.29
N GLN A 499 -19.55 18.95 44.56
CA GLN A 499 -18.27 19.24 43.93
C GLN A 499 -17.64 17.92 43.49
N ASN A 500 -18.17 17.27 42.44
CA ASN A 500 -17.52 16.15 41.74
C ASN A 500 -16.17 16.55 41.11
N SER A 501 -15.25 17.13 41.89
CA SER A 501 -13.90 17.44 41.47
C SER A 501 -13.09 16.14 41.53
N ILE A 502 -12.33 15.91 40.47
CA ILE A 502 -11.45 14.74 40.37
C ILE A 502 -10.41 14.75 41.50
N GLU A 503 -9.99 15.93 41.93
CA GLU A 503 -9.12 16.13 43.08
C GLU A 503 -9.68 15.52 44.38
N PHE A 504 -10.98 15.61 44.64
CA PHE A 504 -11.58 14.98 45.81
C PHE A 504 -11.49 13.45 45.74
N VAL A 505 -11.82 12.88 44.57
CA VAL A 505 -11.76 11.43 44.33
C VAL A 505 -10.33 10.89 44.43
N ILE A 506 -9.33 11.66 44.00
CA ILE A 506 -7.91 11.26 44.06
C ILE A 506 -7.36 11.28 45.49
N ASN A 507 -7.88 12.17 46.35
CA ASN A 507 -7.41 12.36 47.72
C ASN A 507 -8.04 11.39 48.74
N GLU A 508 -9.22 10.82 48.45
CA GLU A 508 -9.90 9.78 49.23
C GLU A 508 -9.25 8.39 49.01
#